data_AF-A0A952QPJ3-F1
#
_entry.id   AF-A0A952QPJ3-F1
#
_cell.length_a   1.000
_cell.length_b   1.000
_cell.length_c   1.000
_cell.angle_alpha   90.00
_cell.angle_beta   90.00
_cell.angle_gamma   90.00
#
_symmetry.space_group_name_H-M   'P 1'
#
loop_
_entity.id
_entity.type
_entity.pdbx_description
1 polymer ?
#
loop_
_entity_poly.entity_id
_entity_poly.type
_entity_poly.pdbx_seq_one_letter_code
_entity_poly.pdbx_strand_id
1 'polypeptide(L)'
;MGMIYRRKKRDPTTGTLAEQGPYWMKYYVDGRPIQESTRTSDKDRAKRILKIKEGEIAAGLYRGPNIDRTRYEDLAELVRQDYQLNKRKTGRRVSEYQNHLEPYFRKMRVSAITTERIKAYIVKRQG
;
A
#
# COMPACT_ATOMS: atom_id res chain seq x y z
N MET A 1 18.84 -9.19 2.08
CA MET A 1 18.00 -10.36 1.75
C MET A 1 16.84 -10.43 2.74
N GLY A 2 15.63 -10.68 2.25
CA GLY A 2 14.48 -10.95 3.10
C GLY A 2 14.53 -12.34 3.74
N MET A 3 13.62 -12.59 4.68
CA MET A 3 13.47 -13.88 5.33
C MET A 3 12.01 -14.26 5.49
N ILE A 4 11.71 -15.56 5.45
CA ILE A 4 10.42 -16.11 5.86
C ILE A 4 10.54 -16.78 7.22
N TYR A 5 9.53 -16.63 8.07
CA TYR A 5 9.50 -17.20 9.42
C TYR A 5 8.06 -17.51 9.84
N ARG A 6 7.86 -18.36 10.84
CA ARG A 6 6.57 -18.53 11.49
C ARG A 6 6.62 -17.95 12.89
N ARG A 7 5.49 -17.37 13.31
CA ARG A 7 5.34 -16.91 14.70
C ARG A 7 5.11 -18.13 15.57
N LYS A 8 5.80 -18.17 16.70
CA LYS A 8 5.57 -19.18 17.74
C LYS A 8 4.45 -18.68 18.65
N LYS A 9 3.50 -19.54 18.96
CA LYS A 9 2.50 -19.32 19.99
C LYS A 9 2.74 -20.31 21.11
N ARG A 10 2.60 -19.84 22.36
CA ARG A 10 2.62 -20.71 23.52
C ARG A 10 1.31 -21.49 23.55
N ASP A 11 1.42 -22.80 23.59
CA ASP A 11 0.28 -23.68 23.85
C ASP A 11 -0.20 -23.42 25.30
N PRO A 12 -1.46 -23.04 25.50
CA PRO A 12 -1.99 -22.73 26.83
C PRO A 12 -2.09 -23.95 27.75
N THR A 13 -2.10 -25.17 27.21
CA THR A 13 -2.25 -26.42 27.96
C THR A 13 -0.90 -27.04 28.28
N THR A 14 0.00 -27.13 27.30
CA THR A 14 1.31 -27.78 27.48
C THR A 14 2.44 -26.81 27.81
N GLY A 15 2.20 -25.49 27.70
CA GLY A 15 3.20 -24.45 27.93
C GLY A 15 4.31 -24.38 26.86
N THR A 16 4.28 -25.26 25.86
CA THR A 16 5.31 -25.42 24.82
C THR A 16 5.12 -24.39 23.69
N LEU A 17 6.22 -23.91 23.10
CA LEU A 17 6.17 -23.01 21.95
C LEU A 17 6.01 -23.80 20.65
N ALA A 18 4.86 -23.66 19.98
CA ALA A 18 4.59 -24.25 18.68
C ALA A 18 4.49 -23.19 17.57
N GLU A 19 4.99 -23.49 16.37
CA GLU A 19 4.77 -22.63 15.21
C GLU A 19 3.32 -22.74 14.74
N GLN A 20 2.58 -21.63 14.72
CA GLN A 20 1.17 -21.62 14.33
C GLN A 20 0.87 -20.51 13.32
N GLY A 21 -0.02 -20.80 12.38
CA GLY A 21 -0.53 -19.84 11.41
C GLY A 21 0.30 -19.75 10.12
N PRO A 22 0.03 -18.75 9.28
CA PRO A 22 0.72 -18.59 8.00
C PRO A 22 2.18 -18.20 8.20
N TYR A 23 3.01 -18.44 7.17
CA TYR A 23 4.35 -17.87 7.11
C TYR A 23 4.28 -16.35 7.07
N TRP A 24 5.20 -15.72 7.76
CA TRP A 24 5.48 -14.29 7.70
C TRP A 24 6.72 -14.06 6.85
N MET A 25 6.79 -12.90 6.21
CA MET A 25 7.94 -12.44 5.48
C MET A 25 8.45 -11.13 6.08
N LYS A 26 9.77 -11.00 6.16
CA LYS A 26 10.46 -9.75 6.46
C LYS A 26 11.30 -9.39 5.25
N TYR A 27 11.16 -8.16 4.76
CA TYR A 27 11.94 -7.63 3.64
C TYR A 27 12.25 -6.15 3.89
N TYR A 28 13.02 -5.52 3.00
CA TYR A 28 13.54 -4.17 3.21
C TYR A 28 13.17 -3.26 2.04
N VAL A 29 12.74 -2.04 2.36
CA VAL A 29 12.40 -1.00 1.40
C VAL A 29 13.05 0.28 1.90
N ASP A 30 13.91 0.90 1.08
CA ASP A 30 14.70 2.09 1.46
C ASP A 30 15.43 1.92 2.81
N GLY A 31 16.00 0.73 3.03
CA GLY A 31 16.71 0.36 4.26
C GLY A 31 15.81 0.07 5.48
N ARG A 32 14.49 0.26 5.38
CA ARG A 32 13.54 0.01 6.48
C ARG A 32 12.96 -1.41 6.43
N PRO A 33 12.95 -2.15 7.55
CA PRO A 33 12.37 -3.49 7.58
C PRO A 33 10.84 -3.42 7.58
N ILE A 34 10.21 -4.18 6.69
CA ILE A 34 8.76 -4.39 6.63
C ILE A 34 8.47 -5.86 6.92
N GLN A 35 7.47 -6.11 7.77
CA GLN A 35 7.03 -7.46 8.14
C GLN A 35 5.54 -7.65 7.80
N GLU A 36 5.24 -8.69 7.05
CA GLU A 36 3.87 -9.00 6.63
C GLU A 36 3.58 -10.50 6.63
N SER A 37 2.31 -10.85 6.84
CA SER A 37 1.85 -12.23 6.67
C SER A 37 1.76 -12.56 5.18
N THR A 38 2.32 -13.71 4.79
CA THR A 38 2.13 -14.27 3.43
C THR A 38 0.74 -14.88 3.25
N ARG A 39 -0.05 -15.00 4.33
CA ARG A 39 -1.39 -15.62 4.39
C ARG A 39 -1.44 -17.07 3.88
N THR A 40 -0.29 -17.73 3.78
CA THR A 40 -0.18 -19.13 3.37
C THR A 40 0.60 -19.93 4.40
N SER A 41 0.17 -21.16 4.68
CA SER A 41 0.92 -22.15 5.46
C SER A 41 1.90 -22.95 4.59
N ASP A 42 1.82 -22.88 3.27
CA ASP A 42 2.78 -23.48 2.34
C ASP A 42 4.07 -22.64 2.27
N LYS A 43 5.20 -23.29 2.57
CA LYS A 43 6.54 -22.67 2.64
C LYS A 43 7.05 -22.23 1.28
N ASP A 44 6.84 -23.03 0.24
CA ASP A 44 7.35 -22.71 -1.10
C ASP A 44 6.47 -21.65 -1.79
N ARG A 45 5.16 -21.65 -1.50
CA ARG A 45 4.31 -20.50 -1.83
C ARG A 45 4.77 -19.23 -1.11
N ALA A 46 5.10 -19.29 0.17
CA ALA A 46 5.60 -18.15 0.93
C ALA A 46 6.92 -17.59 0.36
N LYS A 47 7.87 -18.47 0.00
CA LYS A 47 9.12 -18.07 -0.67
C LYS A 47 8.86 -17.37 -2.01
N ARG A 48 7.93 -17.90 -2.82
CA ARG A 48 7.55 -17.30 -4.10
C ARG A 48 6.96 -15.89 -3.92
N ILE A 49 6.08 -15.72 -2.94
CA ILE A 49 5.50 -14.40 -2.59
C ILE A 49 6.62 -13.42 -2.22
N LEU A 50 7.55 -13.82 -1.34
CA LEU A 50 8.68 -12.97 -0.96
C LEU A 50 9.55 -12.60 -2.19
N LYS A 51 9.86 -13.57 -3.05
CA LYS A 51 10.68 -13.34 -4.25
C LYS A 51 10.03 -12.35 -5.23
N ILE A 52 8.72 -12.47 -5.45
CA ILE A 52 7.96 -11.51 -6.28
C ILE A 52 8.08 -10.11 -5.68
N LYS A 53 7.90 -10.00 -4.36
CA LYS A 53 7.93 -8.72 -3.66
C LYS A 53 9.30 -8.06 -3.69
N GLU A 54 10.37 -8.82 -3.48
CA GLU A 54 11.75 -8.35 -3.65
C GLU A 54 12.01 -7.89 -5.09
N GLY A 55 11.46 -8.59 -6.09
CA GLY A 55 11.51 -8.19 -7.49
C GLY A 55 10.79 -6.86 -7.76
N GLU A 56 9.58 -6.66 -7.22
CA GLU A 56 8.85 -5.40 -7.33
C GLU A 56 9.61 -4.23 -6.67
N ILE A 57 10.27 -4.47 -5.54
CA ILE A 57 11.10 -3.47 -4.84
C ILE A 57 12.31 -3.10 -5.70
N ALA A 58 13.03 -4.10 -6.21
CA ALA A 58 14.19 -3.89 -7.06
C ALA A 58 13.83 -3.14 -8.36
N ALA A 59 12.64 -3.39 -8.90
CA ALA A 59 12.12 -2.71 -10.09
C ALA A 59 11.55 -1.30 -9.80
N GLY A 60 11.51 -0.85 -8.53
CA GLY A 60 10.88 0.43 -8.15
C GLY A 60 9.36 0.44 -8.28
N LEU A 61 8.73 -0.74 -8.44
CA LEU A 61 7.28 -0.92 -8.59
C LEU A 61 6.58 -1.15 -7.25
N TYR A 62 7.34 -1.38 -6.19
CA TYR A 62 6.79 -1.64 -4.87
C TYR A 62 6.05 -0.43 -4.30
N ARG A 63 4.78 -0.65 -4.00
CA ARG A 63 3.81 0.38 -3.61
C ARG A 63 3.49 0.40 -2.12
N GLY A 64 4.22 -0.36 -1.30
CA GLY A 64 4.00 -0.39 0.15
C GLY A 64 2.87 -1.31 0.60
N PRO A 65 2.81 -1.68 1.90
CA PRO A 65 1.75 -2.50 2.49
C PRO A 65 0.38 -1.80 2.53
N ASN A 66 0.40 -0.46 2.52
CA ASN A 66 -0.73 0.38 2.84
C ASN A 66 -1.47 0.93 1.62
N ILE A 67 -0.94 0.80 0.38
CA ILE A 67 -1.66 1.29 -0.81
C ILE A 67 -3.03 0.62 -0.97
N ASP A 68 -3.19 -0.60 -0.45
CA ASP A 68 -4.48 -1.31 -0.43
C ASP A 68 -5.50 -0.70 0.55
N ARG A 69 -5.07 0.14 1.49
CA ARG A 69 -5.93 0.80 2.48
C ARG A 69 -6.04 2.30 2.24
N THR A 70 -5.03 2.93 1.65
CA THR A 70 -5.04 4.35 1.32
C THR A 70 -6.17 4.65 0.34
N ARG A 71 -6.99 5.65 0.68
CA ARG A 71 -8.05 6.16 -0.17
C ARG A 71 -7.64 7.46 -0.83
N TYR A 72 -8.42 7.88 -1.82
CA TYR A 72 -8.26 9.16 -2.48
C TYR A 72 -8.21 10.32 -1.48
N GLU A 73 -9.13 10.35 -0.50
CA GLU A 73 -9.21 11.42 0.50
C GLU A 73 -7.92 11.58 1.32
N ASP A 74 -7.24 10.46 1.65
CA ASP A 74 -5.97 10.48 2.39
C ASP A 74 -4.88 11.19 1.58
N LEU A 75 -4.80 10.91 0.27
CA LEU A 75 -3.83 11.58 -0.62
C LEU A 75 -4.21 13.03 -0.89
N ALA A 76 -5.50 13.32 -1.06
CA ALA A 76 -5.98 14.68 -1.29
C ALA A 76 -5.66 15.60 -0.10
N GLU A 77 -5.80 15.08 1.12
CA GLU A 77 -5.41 15.77 2.36
C GLU A 77 -3.91 16.04 2.42
N LEU A 78 -3.06 15.05 2.12
CA LEU A 78 -1.60 15.23 2.10
C LEU A 78 -1.17 16.34 1.13
N VAL A 79 -1.78 16.41 -0.05
CA VAL A 79 -1.51 17.47 -1.03
C VAL A 79 -1.94 18.84 -0.49
N ARG A 80 -3.11 18.94 0.17
CA ARG A 80 -3.55 20.20 0.79
C ARG A 80 -2.59 20.66 1.87
N GLN A 81 -2.15 19.75 2.73
CA GLN A 81 -1.20 20.05 3.81
C GLN A 81 0.15 20.52 3.26
N ASP A 82 0.71 19.86 2.24
CA ASP A 82 1.97 20.29 1.60
C ASP A 82 1.86 21.72 1.08
N TYR A 83 0.75 22.06 0.43
CA TYR A 83 0.55 23.39 -0.14
C TYR A 83 0.40 24.48 0.93
N GLN A 84 -0.28 24.16 2.04
CA GLN A 84 -0.41 25.07 3.19
C GLN A 84 0.93 25.30 3.88
N LEU A 85 1.67 24.23 4.18
CA LEU A 85 2.97 24.30 4.85
C LEU A 85 4.00 25.07 4.03
N ASN A 86 4.05 24.80 2.72
CA ASN A 86 5.01 25.42 1.81
C ASN A 86 4.56 26.79 1.27
N LYS A 87 3.43 27.34 1.74
CA LYS A 87 2.86 28.63 1.30
C LYS A 87 2.86 28.81 -0.22
N ARG A 88 2.52 27.76 -0.96
CA ARG A 88 2.59 27.78 -2.43
C ARG A 88 1.53 28.74 -2.99
N LYS A 89 1.96 29.65 -3.87
CA LYS A 89 1.09 30.66 -4.52
C LYS A 89 -0.12 30.05 -5.25
N THR A 90 -0.07 28.77 -5.61
CA THR A 90 -1.10 28.04 -6.36
C THR A 90 -2.07 27.24 -5.48
N GLY A 91 -2.10 27.45 -4.16
CA GLY A 91 -3.02 26.74 -3.25
C GLY A 91 -4.49 26.78 -3.69
N ARG A 92 -4.98 27.93 -4.16
CA ARG A 92 -6.36 28.07 -4.67
C ARG A 92 -6.66 27.13 -5.83
N ARG A 93 -5.74 27.00 -6.79
CA ARG A 93 -5.90 26.14 -7.97
C ARG A 93 -5.94 24.66 -7.59
N VAL A 94 -5.14 24.26 -6.59
CA VAL A 94 -5.17 22.87 -6.09
C VAL A 94 -6.53 22.53 -5.49
N SER A 95 -7.10 23.43 -4.69
CA SER A 95 -8.45 23.21 -4.15
C SER A 95 -9.50 23.09 -5.27
N GLU A 96 -9.41 23.93 -6.31
CA GLU A 96 -10.29 23.83 -7.48
C GLU A 96 -10.16 22.47 -8.20
N TYR A 97 -8.93 22.00 -8.42
CA TYR A 97 -8.70 20.68 -9.03
C TYR A 97 -9.20 19.54 -8.15
N GLN A 98 -9.04 19.63 -6.83
CA GLN A 98 -9.55 18.60 -5.93
C GLN A 98 -11.08 18.57 -5.89
N ASN A 99 -11.76 19.72 -5.89
CA ASN A 99 -13.23 19.80 -5.98
C ASN A 99 -13.78 19.11 -7.22
N HIS A 100 -13.00 19.12 -8.30
CA HIS A 100 -13.35 18.43 -9.53
C HIS A 100 -13.14 16.91 -9.48
N LEU A 101 -12.08 16.46 -8.81
CA LEU A 101 -11.71 15.05 -8.70
C LEU A 101 -12.56 14.32 -7.65
N GLU A 102 -12.93 15.02 -6.57
CA GLU A 102 -13.67 14.49 -5.41
C GLU A 102 -14.93 13.72 -5.81
N PRO A 103 -15.84 14.23 -6.67
CA PRO A 103 -17.09 13.54 -6.98
C PRO A 103 -16.90 12.20 -7.69
N TYR A 104 -15.74 11.98 -8.32
CA TYR A 104 -15.45 10.76 -9.08
C TYR A 104 -14.55 9.78 -8.33
N PHE A 105 -13.60 10.27 -7.53
CA PHE A 105 -12.61 9.41 -6.87
C PHE A 105 -12.79 9.25 -5.36
N ARG A 106 -13.67 10.03 -4.71
CA ARG A 106 -13.90 9.94 -3.27
C ARG A 106 -14.26 8.52 -2.83
N LYS A 107 -13.76 8.09 -1.67
CA LYS A 107 -13.86 6.72 -1.12
C LYS A 107 -13.15 5.64 -1.96
N MET A 108 -12.62 5.94 -3.14
CA MET A 108 -11.88 4.98 -3.94
C MET A 108 -10.53 4.69 -3.28
N ARG A 109 -10.13 3.42 -3.25
CA ARG A 109 -8.76 3.06 -2.87
C ARG A 109 -7.79 3.52 -3.95
N VAL A 110 -6.59 3.95 -3.55
CA VAL A 110 -5.56 4.39 -4.50
C VAL A 110 -5.21 3.29 -5.50
N SER A 111 -5.17 2.03 -5.06
CA SER A 111 -4.95 0.87 -5.94
C SER A 111 -6.04 0.71 -7.01
N ALA A 112 -7.24 1.25 -6.78
CA ALA A 112 -8.33 1.24 -7.74
C ALA A 112 -8.31 2.44 -8.69
N ILE A 113 -7.51 3.48 -8.45
CA ILE A 113 -7.33 4.63 -9.37
C ILE A 113 -6.35 4.21 -10.47
N THR A 114 -6.84 3.40 -11.41
CA THR A 114 -6.05 2.91 -12.54
C THR A 114 -5.96 3.95 -13.65
N THR A 115 -4.98 3.79 -14.55
CA THR A 115 -4.83 4.62 -15.76
C THR A 115 -6.12 4.66 -16.59
N GLU A 116 -6.82 3.53 -16.68
CA GLU A 116 -8.10 3.44 -17.39
C GLU A 116 -9.19 4.30 -16.74
N ARG A 117 -9.32 4.25 -15.40
CA ARG A 117 -10.28 5.12 -14.68
C ARG A 117 -9.93 6.60 -14.79
N ILE A 118 -8.65 6.94 -14.81
CA ILE A 118 -8.19 8.32 -15.04
C ILE A 118 -8.60 8.77 -16.45
N LYS A 119 -8.37 7.96 -17.49
CA LYS A 119 -8.81 8.27 -18.86
C LYS A 119 -10.33 8.43 -18.95
N ALA A 120 -11.09 7.55 -18.31
CA ALA A 120 -12.56 7.66 -18.25
C ALA A 120 -13.02 8.97 -17.59
N TYR A 121 -12.37 9.39 -16.51
CA TYR A 121 -12.64 10.68 -15.88
C TYR A 121 -12.34 11.87 -16.79
N ILE A 122 -11.22 11.83 -17.52
CA ILE A 122 -10.85 12.89 -18.48
C ILE A 122 -11.92 13.03 -19.56
N VAL A 123 -12.35 11.92 -20.18
CA VAL A 123 -13.41 11.92 -21.20
C VAL A 123 -14.71 12.48 -20.61
N LYS A 124 -15.10 12.06 -19.40
CA LYS A 124 -16.29 12.57 -18.70
C LYS A 124 -16.25 14.09 -18.45
N ARG A 125 -15.08 14.69 -18.37
CA ARG A 125 -14.91 16.15 -18.16
C ARG A 125 -14.82 16.95 -19.45
N GLN A 126 -14.57 16.30 -20.58
CA GLN A 126 -14.50 16.93 -21.91
C GLN A 126 -15.86 16.99 -22.60
N GLY A 127 -16.80 16.12 -22.22
CA GLY A 127 -18.22 16.21 -22.58
C GLY A 127 -19.00 17.04 -21.57
#